data_AF-A0A7W5TP88-F1
#
_entry.id   AF-A0A7W5TP88-F1
#
_cell.length_a   1.000
_cell.length_b   1.000
_cell.length_c   1.000
_cell.angle_alpha   90.00
_cell.angle_beta   90.00
_cell.angle_gamma   90.00
#
_symmetry.space_group_name_H-M   'P 1'
#
loop_
_entity.id
_entity.type
_entity.pdbx_description
1 polymer ?
#
loop_
_entity_poly.entity_id
_entity_poly.type
_entity_poly.pdbx_seq_one_letter_code
_entity_poly.pdbx_strand_id
1 'polypeptide(L)' 'MARLQRSEDHTISRRLASTADWALRHTLSGYNVTYVALAEKTADTALLTTDARLARAPGIECRIQLL' A
#
# COMPACT_ATOMS: atom_id res chain seq x y z
N MET A 1 2.31 -10.59 18.61
CA MET A 1 1.54 -9.62 17.79
C MET A 1 2.42 -8.80 16.83
N ALA A 2 3.54 -8.19 17.24
CA ALA A 2 4.39 -7.37 16.34
C ALA A 2 5.11 -8.11 15.19
N ARG A 3 5.36 -9.43 15.32
CA ARG A 3 6.12 -10.23 14.33
C ARG A 3 5.31 -10.54 13.07
N LEU A 4 3.98 -10.62 13.19
CA LEU A 4 3.07 -10.86 12.06
C LEU A 4 2.92 -9.60 11.20
N GLN A 5 2.72 -8.44 11.83
CA GLN A 5 2.61 -7.15 11.16
C GLN A 5 3.83 -6.86 10.26
N ARG A 6 5.05 -7.05 10.80
CA ARG A 6 6.30 -6.79 10.07
C ARG A 6 6.49 -7.70 8.85
N SER A 7 5.96 -8.93 8.89
CA SER A 7 6.03 -9.85 7.75
C SER A 7 5.10 -9.42 6.61
N GLU A 8 3.90 -8.94 6.95
CA GLU A 8 2.90 -8.52 5.96
C GLU A 8 3.24 -7.18 5.32
N ASP A 9 3.86 -6.27 6.08
CA ASP A 9 4.41 -5.03 5.52
C ASP A 9 5.45 -5.35 4.42
N HIS A 10 6.26 -6.39 4.63
CA HIS A 10 7.29 -6.78 3.65
C HIS A 10 6.71 -7.46 2.41
N THR A 11 5.62 -8.21 2.54
CA THR A 11 4.93 -8.83 1.39
C THR A 11 4.20 -7.80 0.55
N ILE A 12 3.48 -6.87 1.18
CA ILE A 12 2.80 -5.77 0.50
C ILE A 12 3.82 -4.86 -0.18
N SER A 13 4.87 -4.44 0.52
CA SER A 13 5.92 -3.61 -0.08
C SER A 13 6.58 -4.26 -1.30
N ARG A 14 6.77 -5.59 -1.28
CA ARG A 14 7.29 -6.34 -2.43
C ARG A 14 6.31 -6.44 -3.59
N ARG A 15 5.00 -6.62 -3.34
CA ARG A 15 3.94 -6.62 -4.37
C ARG A 15 3.81 -5.26 -5.05
N LEU A 16 3.90 -4.19 -4.28
CA LEU A 16 3.86 -2.83 -4.82
C LEU A 16 5.12 -2.52 -5.62
N ALA A 17 6.28 -2.98 -5.15
CA ALA A 17 7.55 -2.76 -5.84
C ALA A 17 7.75 -3.59 -7.11
N SER A 18 7.15 -4.79 -7.23
CA SER A 18 7.25 -5.61 -8.45
C SER A 18 6.44 -5.05 -9.61
N THR A 19 5.45 -4.23 -9.30
CA THR A 19 4.42 -3.83 -10.26
C THR A 19 4.50 -2.32 -10.56
N ALA A 20 5.14 -1.54 -9.68
CA ALA A 20 5.28 -0.11 -9.83
C ALA A 20 6.57 0.32 -10.55
N ASP A 21 6.44 1.38 -11.34
CA ASP A 21 7.51 2.19 -11.91
C ASP A 21 8.55 2.57 -10.83
N TRP A 22 9.84 2.60 -11.16
CA TRP A 22 10.95 2.72 -10.19
C TRP A 22 10.79 3.88 -9.20
N ALA A 23 10.09 4.92 -9.66
CA ALA A 23 9.92 6.16 -8.95
C ALA A 23 8.83 6.11 -7.86
N LEU A 24 7.95 5.09 -7.84
CA LEU A 24 7.02 4.80 -6.73
C LEU A 24 7.72 4.19 -5.52
N ARG A 25 8.84 3.48 -5.75
CA ARG A 25 9.66 2.86 -4.70
C ARG A 25 10.32 3.87 -3.76
N HIS A 26 10.55 5.09 -4.24
CA HIS A 26 11.06 6.19 -3.41
C HIS A 26 9.96 6.94 -2.64
N THR A 27 8.71 6.83 -3.07
CA THR A 27 7.56 7.55 -2.49
C THR A 27 6.77 6.68 -1.49
N LEU A 28 6.88 5.35 -1.60
CA LEU A 28 6.36 4.40 -0.60
C LEU A 28 7.18 4.48 0.70
N SER A 29 6.87 5.47 1.53
CA SER A 29 7.24 5.43 2.95
C SER A 29 6.59 4.23 3.62
N GLY A 30 7.22 3.68 4.66
CA GLY A 30 6.62 2.60 5.49
C GLY A 30 5.23 2.96 6.00
N TYR A 31 4.92 4.24 6.15
CA TYR A 31 3.59 4.76 6.45
C TYR A 31 2.55 4.30 5.42
N ASN A 32 2.77 4.53 4.12
CA ASN A 32 1.84 4.14 3.07
C ASN A 32 1.58 2.63 3.05
N VAL A 33 2.61 1.81 3.32
CA VAL A 33 2.48 0.35 3.40
C VAL A 33 1.55 -0.06 4.54
N THR A 34 1.67 0.57 5.71
CA THR A 34 0.81 0.26 6.86
C THR A 34 -0.66 0.59 6.59
N TYR A 35 -0.95 1.72 5.92
CA TYR A 35 -2.34 2.07 5.58
C TYR A 35 -2.92 1.19 4.48
N VAL A 36 -2.12 0.80 3.48
CA VAL A 36 -2.52 -0.18 2.47
C VAL A 36 -2.82 -1.53 3.15
N ALA A 37 -1.94 -2.01 4.02
CA ALA A 37 -2.13 -3.26 4.76
C ALA A 37 -3.39 -3.23 5.63
N LEU A 38 -3.66 -2.11 6.28
CA LEU A 38 -4.86 -1.93 7.09
C LEU A 38 -6.12 -1.93 6.23
N ALA A 39 -6.10 -1.23 5.10
CA ALA A 39 -7.22 -1.18 4.17
C ALA A 39 -7.47 -2.55 3.51
N GLU A 40 -6.42 -3.29 3.12
CA GLU A 40 -6.55 -4.66 2.58
C GLU A 40 -7.13 -5.63 3.63
N LYS A 41 -6.80 -5.45 4.91
CA LYS A 41 -7.38 -6.25 6.01
C LYS A 41 -8.81 -5.88 6.35
N THR A 42 -9.29 -4.72 5.91
CA THR A 42 -10.61 -4.20 6.24
C THR A 42 -11.46 -4.22 4.98
N ALA A 43 -12.27 -5.27 4.82
CA ALA A 43 -12.97 -5.60 3.57
C ALA A 43 -13.87 -4.48 2.98
N ASP A 44 -14.18 -3.43 3.73
CA ASP A 44 -15.06 -2.35 3.27
C ASP A 44 -14.49 -0.94 3.47
N THR A 45 -13.16 -0.81 3.54
CA THR A 45 -12.51 0.50 3.71
C THR A 45 -11.78 0.89 2.44
N ALA A 46 -12.02 2.13 1.99
CA ALA A 46 -11.20 2.76 0.96
C ALA A 46 -10.01 3.51 1.60
N LEU A 47 -8.83 3.36 1.02
CA LEU A 47 -7.67 4.17 1.37
C LEU A 47 -7.79 5.56 0.72
N LEU A 48 -8.02 6.59 1.52
CA LEU A 48 -8.01 7.97 1.05
C LEU A 48 -6.58 8.49 1.01
N THR A 49 -6.14 9.03 -0.12
CA THR A 49 -4.80 9.59 -0.28
C THR A 49 -4.82 10.79 -1.23
N THR A 50 -3.87 11.71 -1.08
CA THR A 50 -3.58 12.75 -2.09
C THR A 50 -2.44 12.34 -3.02
N ASP A 51 -1.85 11.17 -2.78
CA ASP A 51 -0.76 10.64 -3.61
C ASP A 51 -1.33 9.91 -4.83
N ALA A 52 -1.37 10.61 -5.96
CA ALA A 52 -1.85 10.07 -7.23
C ALA A 52 -1.02 8.88 -7.73
N ARG A 53 0.24 8.75 -7.28
CA ARG A 53 1.12 7.63 -7.64
C ARG A 53 0.70 6.39 -6.88
N LEU A 54 0.45 6.53 -5.58
CA LEU A 54 -0.08 5.45 -4.75
C LEU A 54 -1.46 5.01 -5.26
N ALA A 55 -2.33 5.95 -5.65
CA ALA A 55 -3.66 5.66 -6.19
C ALA A 55 -3.64 4.89 -7.53
N ARG A 56 -2.54 4.97 -8.27
CA ARG A 56 -2.34 4.23 -9.53
C ARG A 56 -1.41 3.04 -9.38
N ALA A 57 -0.91 2.77 -8.18
CA ALA A 57 0.05 1.71 -7.95
C ALA A 57 -0.62 0.35 -8.20
N PRO A 58 -0.11 -0.44 -9.15
CA PRO A 58 -0.67 -1.76 -9.38
C PRO A 58 -0.27 -2.72 -8.25
N GLY A 59 -1.13 -3.70 -7.96
CA GLY A 59 -0.93 -4.66 -6.88
C GLY A 59 -1.52 -4.25 -5.53
N ILE A 60 -2.30 -3.16 -5.47
CA ILE A 60 -3.17 -2.83 -4.34
C ILE A 60 -4.54 -3.46 -4.58
N GLU A 61 -5.01 -4.28 -3.64
CA GLU A 61 -6.31 -4.95 -3.76
C GLU A 61 -7.45 -4.20 -3.07
N CYS A 62 -7.14 -3.24 -2.20
CA CYS A 62 -8.16 -2.39 -1.58
C CYS A 62 -8.58 -1.23 -2.50
N ARG A 63 -9.78 -0.69 -2.27
CA ARG A 63 -10.24 0.51 -2.97
C ARG A 63 -9.38 1.70 -2.56
N ILE A 64 -8.89 2.49 -3.52
CA ILE A 64 -8.18 3.73 -3.25
C ILE A 64 -9.02 4.90 -3.74
N GLN A 65 -9.15 5.92 -2.90
CA GLN A 65 -9.79 7.18 -3.26
C GLN A 65 -8.73 8.28 -3.26
N LEU A 66 -8.57 8.92 -4.42
CA LEU A 66 -7.69 10.08 -4.58
C LEU A 66 -8.49 11.35 -4.32
N LEU A 67 -7.98 12.23 -3.44
CA LEU A 67 -8.48 13.58 -3.23
C LEU A 67 -7.82 14.58 -4.19
#